data_AF-A0AAN8N780-F1
#
_entry.id   AF-A0AAN8N780-F1
#
_cell.length_a   1.000
_cell.length_b   1.000
_cell.length_c   1.000
_cell.angle_alpha   90.00
_cell.angle_beta   90.00
_cell.angle_gamma   90.00
#
_symmetry.space_group_name_H-M   'P 1'
#
loop_
_entity.id
_entity.type
_entity.pdbx_description
1 polymer ?
#
loop_
_entity_poly.entity_id
_entity_poly.type
_entity_poly.pdbx_seq_one_letter_code
_entity_poly.pdbx_strand_id
1 'polypeptide(L)'
;MTLLYGIFTALRQLVTSEGFPPKPGFEEKDVPDLVGKVYLITGATGGIGFELAKILYSKNAKVYIAGRSEQNGTAAVNKIKEEYPKSDGGVEFLQLDLSDLTTIKPAADKLLSQERRLDAVVHNAGVMAVPTSWRSAQGWELHFGTNVLGPFVLQRHLQNLLVETVKFAPKDSVRVLFLSSICAHVAPAGGINYKNIENKGIPPLSHIPGVDTYFKYAQSKCANTVLAKGYAEKYKDTGIIAVSPNPGNLKTDLMRYSLPLKIFGWMFLYPARYGGLTELYATLSPEIDQSKNGSVIIPWGRIGPMRSDIVENCNNGGALKFWDWLEEHTQGF
;
A
#
# COMPACT_ATOMS: atom_id res chain seq x y z
N MET A 1 21.16 -1.14 -16.86
CA MET A 1 21.35 -1.11 -15.39
C MET A 1 21.08 -2.51 -14.83
N THR A 2 21.90 -3.05 -13.93
CA THR A 2 21.90 -4.48 -13.54
C THR A 2 21.19 -4.76 -12.21
N LEU A 3 20.72 -6.00 -11.99
CA LEU A 3 20.13 -6.47 -10.72
C LEU A 3 21.02 -6.13 -9.50
N LEU A 4 22.34 -6.27 -9.68
CA LEU A 4 23.33 -5.99 -8.65
C LEU A 4 23.27 -4.53 -8.17
N TYR A 5 23.05 -3.57 -9.07
CA TYR A 5 22.87 -2.16 -8.72
C TYR A 5 21.64 -1.92 -7.83
N GLY A 6 20.53 -2.61 -8.13
CA GLY A 6 19.32 -2.56 -7.30
C GLY A 6 19.55 -3.10 -5.89
N ILE A 7 20.25 -4.24 -5.78
CA ILE A 7 20.64 -4.84 -4.49
C ILE A 7 21.55 -3.88 -3.70
N PHE A 8 22.58 -3.31 -4.33
CA PHE A 8 23.45 -2.33 -3.68
C PHE A 8 22.69 -1.09 -3.20
N THR A 9 21.71 -0.61 -3.99
CA THR A 9 20.89 0.54 -3.59
C THR A 9 20.01 0.20 -2.39
N ALA A 10 19.36 -0.96 -2.40
CA ALA A 10 18.55 -1.42 -1.26
C ALA A 10 19.39 -1.56 0.01
N LEU A 11 20.57 -2.19 -0.09
CA LEU A 11 21.51 -2.32 1.03
C LEU A 11 21.99 -0.97 1.54
N ARG A 12 22.32 -0.03 0.63
CA ARG A 12 22.69 1.33 1.02
C ARG A 12 21.56 1.99 1.80
N GLN A 13 20.33 1.99 1.29
CA GLN A 13 19.18 2.60 1.98
C GLN A 13 18.93 1.97 3.35
N LEU A 14 19.03 0.64 3.44
CA LEU A 14 18.91 -0.10 4.69
C LEU A 14 19.95 0.38 5.71
N VAL A 15 21.22 0.44 5.32
CA VAL A 15 22.32 0.80 6.24
C VAL A 15 22.30 2.28 6.59
N THR A 16 22.01 3.16 5.64
CA THR A 16 22.17 4.61 5.84
C THR A 16 20.92 5.31 6.34
N SER A 17 19.73 4.68 6.29
CA SER A 17 18.49 5.39 6.63
C SER A 17 17.36 4.54 7.20
N GLU A 18 17.05 3.37 6.65
CA GLU A 18 15.82 2.63 6.97
C GLU A 18 16.01 1.51 8.00
N GLY A 19 17.23 1.05 8.22
CA GLY A 19 17.56 0.02 9.22
C GLY A 19 17.64 0.57 10.63
N PHE A 20 18.02 1.84 10.78
CA PHE A 20 18.05 2.58 12.05
C PHE A 20 17.43 3.97 11.86
N PRO A 21 16.13 4.05 11.55
CA PRO A 21 15.46 5.32 11.34
C PRO A 21 15.46 6.16 12.63
N PRO A 22 15.45 7.50 12.51
CA PRO A 22 15.28 8.38 13.67
C PRO A 22 13.91 8.16 14.32
N LYS A 23 13.69 8.75 15.51
CA LYS A 23 12.39 8.69 16.18
C LYS A 23 11.27 9.20 15.24
N PRO A 24 10.06 8.61 15.28
CA PRO A 24 8.92 9.09 14.50
C PRO A 24 8.64 10.57 14.79
N GLY A 25 8.40 11.35 13.74
CA GLY A 25 8.04 12.78 13.85
C GLY A 25 6.54 13.03 14.02
N PHE A 26 5.72 12.01 13.77
CA PHE A 26 4.26 12.08 13.86
C PHE A 26 3.73 10.79 14.48
N GLU A 27 2.98 10.92 15.58
CA GLU A 27 2.51 9.82 16.40
C GLU A 27 1.00 9.95 16.69
N GLU A 28 0.43 8.99 17.41
CA GLU A 28 -1.00 8.94 17.75
C GLU A 28 -1.48 10.19 18.51
N LYS A 29 -0.59 10.80 19.30
CA LYS A 29 -0.88 12.03 20.06
C LYS A 29 -1.09 13.25 19.16
N ASP A 30 -0.49 13.26 17.97
CA ASP A 30 -0.53 14.38 17.02
C ASP A 30 -1.78 14.30 16.12
N VAL A 31 -2.48 13.16 16.15
CA VAL A 31 -3.72 12.94 15.40
C VAL A 31 -4.86 13.75 16.03
N PRO A 32 -5.52 14.64 15.27
CA PRO A 32 -6.67 15.40 15.76
C PRO A 32 -7.89 14.48 15.93
N ASP A 33 -9.00 15.05 16.39
CA ASP A 33 -10.28 14.35 16.35
C ASP A 33 -10.73 14.13 14.90
N LEU A 34 -11.19 12.93 14.58
CA LEU A 34 -11.57 12.48 13.23
C LEU A 34 -13.08 12.21 13.12
N VAL A 35 -13.90 12.78 14.00
CA VAL A 35 -15.37 12.71 13.90
C VAL A 35 -15.84 13.05 12.49
N GLY A 36 -16.69 12.18 11.94
CA GLY A 36 -17.28 12.34 10.60
C GLY A 36 -16.31 12.10 9.43
N LYS A 37 -15.10 11.58 9.70
CA LYS A 37 -14.13 11.18 8.68
C LYS A 37 -14.20 9.68 8.42
N VAL A 38 -14.03 9.29 7.15
CA VAL A 38 -14.20 7.90 6.70
C VAL A 38 -12.92 7.40 6.04
N TYR A 39 -12.44 6.23 6.47
CA TYR A 39 -11.21 5.62 5.98
C TYR A 39 -11.46 4.18 5.54
N LEU A 40 -10.84 3.78 4.43
CA LEU A 40 -10.80 2.38 3.99
C LEU A 40 -9.36 1.87 4.05
N ILE A 41 -9.14 0.76 4.75
CA ILE A 41 -7.81 0.14 4.86
C ILE A 41 -7.90 -1.32 4.44
N THR A 42 -7.23 -1.69 3.34
CA THR A 42 -7.13 -3.09 2.92
C THR A 42 -6.08 -3.82 3.75
N GLY A 43 -6.31 -5.09 4.08
CA GLY A 43 -5.36 -5.91 4.85
C GLY A 43 -5.27 -5.51 6.32
N ALA A 44 -6.32 -4.89 6.86
CA ALA A 44 -6.40 -4.42 8.23
C ALA A 44 -7.02 -5.45 9.21
N THR A 45 -7.08 -6.73 8.84
CA THR A 45 -7.49 -7.81 9.76
C THR A 45 -6.36 -8.24 10.70
N GLY A 46 -5.15 -7.68 10.54
CA GLY A 46 -3.97 -7.91 11.37
C GLY A 46 -2.78 -7.08 10.88
N GLY A 47 -1.64 -7.16 11.58
CA GLY A 47 -0.40 -6.49 11.16
C GLY A 47 -0.50 -4.96 11.15
N ILE A 48 0.08 -4.32 10.12
CA ILE A 48 0.26 -2.87 10.07
C ILE A 48 -1.07 -2.13 9.90
N GLY A 49 -1.86 -2.50 8.90
CA GLY A 49 -3.16 -1.88 8.65
C GLY A 49 -4.12 -2.00 9.83
N PHE A 50 -3.99 -3.04 10.66
CA PHE A 50 -4.76 -3.18 11.90
C PHE A 50 -4.35 -2.13 12.94
N GLU A 51 -3.06 -1.87 13.12
CA GLU A 51 -2.59 -0.81 14.02
C GLU A 51 -3.03 0.58 13.53
N LEU A 52 -2.98 0.83 12.22
CA LEU A 52 -3.52 2.08 11.66
C LEU A 52 -5.04 2.20 11.93
N ALA A 53 -5.81 1.15 11.66
CA ALA A 53 -7.26 1.12 11.89
C ALA A 53 -7.60 1.41 13.36
N LYS A 54 -6.84 0.83 14.30
CA LYS A 54 -6.95 1.11 15.74
C LYS A 54 -6.74 2.57 16.08
N ILE A 55 -5.67 3.17 15.56
CA ILE A 55 -5.34 4.58 15.83
C ILE A 55 -6.45 5.49 15.31
N LEU A 56 -6.89 5.30 14.07
CA LEU A 56 -7.98 6.09 13.47
C LEU A 56 -9.29 5.94 14.26
N TYR A 57 -9.66 4.70 14.59
CA TYR A 57 -10.85 4.43 15.40
C TYR A 57 -10.74 5.06 16.79
N SER A 58 -9.59 5.01 17.45
CA SER A 58 -9.37 5.65 18.75
C SER A 58 -9.55 7.18 18.74
N LYS A 59 -9.56 7.77 17.54
CA LYS A 59 -9.75 9.20 17.26
C LYS A 59 -11.12 9.48 16.63
N ASN A 60 -12.11 8.64 16.91
CA ASN A 60 -13.51 8.78 16.49
C ASN A 60 -13.77 8.71 14.98
N ALA A 61 -12.82 8.20 14.19
CA ALA A 61 -13.04 7.98 12.77
C ALA A 61 -14.02 6.83 12.50
N LYS A 62 -14.67 6.85 11.33
CA LYS A 62 -15.25 5.65 10.73
C LYS A 62 -14.20 4.93 9.89
N VAL A 63 -13.97 3.65 10.16
CA VAL A 63 -12.93 2.83 9.52
C VAL A 63 -13.55 1.56 8.94
N TYR A 64 -13.43 1.40 7.63
CA TYR A 64 -13.66 0.15 6.94
C TYR A 64 -12.36 -0.66 6.90
N ILE A 65 -12.35 -1.82 7.55
CA ILE A 65 -11.26 -2.79 7.43
C ILE A 65 -11.63 -3.81 6.35
N ALA A 66 -10.82 -3.87 5.29
CA ALA A 66 -11.11 -4.74 4.15
C ALA A 66 -10.20 -5.97 4.09
N GLY A 67 -10.78 -7.12 3.78
CA GLY A 67 -10.03 -8.38 3.70
C GLY A 67 -10.86 -9.57 3.24
N ARG A 68 -10.20 -10.73 3.11
CA ARG A 68 -10.80 -11.92 2.47
C ARG A 68 -11.69 -12.75 3.37
N SER A 69 -11.26 -12.92 4.62
CA SER A 69 -11.89 -13.81 5.60
C SER A 69 -12.82 -13.02 6.50
N GLU A 70 -14.11 -13.31 6.42
CA GLU A 70 -15.12 -12.75 7.30
C GLU A 70 -14.85 -13.03 8.77
N GLN A 71 -14.40 -14.26 9.09
CA GLN A 71 -14.02 -14.62 10.45
C GLN A 71 -12.90 -13.73 11.01
N ASN A 72 -11.81 -13.54 10.25
CA ASN A 72 -10.71 -12.68 10.68
C ASN A 72 -11.12 -11.21 10.72
N GLY A 73 -11.98 -10.79 9.80
CA GLY A 73 -12.58 -9.47 9.76
C GLY A 73 -13.37 -9.15 11.03
N THR A 74 -14.33 -9.99 11.37
CA THR A 74 -15.17 -9.86 12.57
C THR A 74 -14.33 -9.89 13.85
N ALA A 75 -13.33 -10.77 13.93
CA ALA A 75 -12.41 -10.81 15.07
C ALA A 75 -11.63 -9.49 15.22
N ALA A 76 -11.14 -8.92 14.12
CA ALA A 76 -10.44 -7.64 14.13
C ALA A 76 -11.36 -6.47 14.54
N VAL A 77 -12.59 -6.40 14.01
CA VAL A 77 -13.60 -5.40 14.41
C VAL A 77 -13.84 -5.44 15.91
N ASN A 78 -14.11 -6.63 16.46
CA ASN A 78 -14.41 -6.78 17.89
C ASN A 78 -13.22 -6.35 18.75
N LYS A 79 -12.01 -6.80 18.39
CA LYS A 79 -10.80 -6.43 19.11
C LYS A 79 -10.56 -4.92 19.12
N ILE A 80 -10.75 -4.22 17.99
CA ILE A 80 -10.60 -2.76 17.92
C ILE A 80 -11.59 -2.06 18.86
N LYS A 81 -12.86 -2.49 18.86
CA LYS A 81 -13.90 -1.94 19.73
C LYS A 81 -13.63 -2.19 21.20
N GLU A 82 -13.16 -3.38 21.55
CA GLU A 82 -12.79 -3.76 22.93
C GLU A 82 -11.61 -2.94 23.46
N GLU A 83 -10.61 -2.64 22.61
CA GLU A 83 -9.44 -1.84 23.00
C GLU A 83 -9.78 -0.35 23.17
N TYR A 84 -10.78 0.18 22.45
CA TYR A 84 -11.19 1.59 22.50
C TYR A 84 -12.71 1.74 22.71
N PRO A 85 -13.25 1.33 23.86
CA PRO A 85 -14.69 1.31 24.12
C PRO A 85 -15.31 2.72 24.27
N LYS A 86 -14.47 3.76 24.35
CA LYS A 86 -14.88 5.17 24.46
C LYS A 86 -14.89 5.93 23.14
N SER A 87 -14.51 5.29 22.04
CA SER A 87 -14.58 5.92 20.72
C SER A 87 -16.04 6.03 20.27
N ASP A 88 -16.41 7.21 19.78
CA ASP A 88 -17.70 7.46 19.11
C ASP A 88 -17.63 7.17 17.59
N GLY A 89 -16.49 6.65 17.13
CA GLY A 89 -16.27 6.27 15.74
C GLY A 89 -17.00 4.99 15.33
N GLY A 90 -16.80 4.60 14.07
CA GLY A 90 -17.33 3.35 13.52
C GLY A 90 -16.19 2.44 13.07
N VAL A 91 -16.32 1.12 13.26
CA VAL A 91 -15.43 0.17 12.60
C VAL A 91 -16.25 -0.99 12.03
N GLU A 92 -16.09 -1.20 10.72
CA GLU A 92 -16.87 -2.15 9.92
C GLU A 92 -15.96 -3.03 9.08
N PHE A 93 -16.34 -4.30 8.89
CA PHE A 93 -15.61 -5.21 8.00
C PHE A 93 -16.20 -5.15 6.59
N LEU A 94 -15.33 -4.99 5.60
CA LEU A 94 -15.65 -5.03 4.18
C LEU A 94 -14.98 -6.25 3.52
N GLN A 95 -15.76 -7.28 3.22
CA GLN A 95 -15.21 -8.48 2.61
C GLN A 95 -14.84 -8.24 1.14
N LEU A 96 -13.59 -8.53 0.76
CA LEU A 96 -13.11 -8.55 -0.63
C LEU A 96 -11.83 -9.38 -0.75
N ASP A 97 -11.58 -9.93 -1.94
CA ASP A 97 -10.33 -10.60 -2.28
C ASP A 97 -9.60 -9.87 -3.42
N LEU A 98 -8.49 -9.21 -3.10
CA LEU A 98 -7.68 -8.51 -4.09
C LEU A 98 -7.01 -9.45 -5.11
N SER A 99 -6.98 -10.76 -4.84
CA SER A 99 -6.52 -11.77 -5.80
C SER A 99 -7.66 -12.31 -6.69
N ASP A 100 -8.90 -11.86 -6.49
CA ASP A 100 -10.03 -12.10 -7.38
C ASP A 100 -10.78 -10.80 -7.67
N LEU A 101 -10.51 -10.24 -8.84
CA LEU A 101 -11.07 -8.95 -9.25
C LEU A 101 -12.60 -8.92 -9.30
N THR A 102 -13.26 -10.08 -9.45
CA THR A 102 -14.74 -10.17 -9.46
C THR A 102 -15.37 -9.82 -8.11
N THR A 103 -14.61 -9.94 -7.03
CA THR A 103 -15.09 -9.65 -5.67
C THR A 103 -15.06 -8.17 -5.34
N ILE A 104 -14.35 -7.36 -6.13
CA ILE A 104 -14.03 -5.97 -5.79
C ILE A 104 -15.23 -5.04 -5.99
N LYS A 105 -15.89 -5.12 -7.15
CA LYS A 105 -17.04 -4.25 -7.44
C LYS A 105 -18.18 -4.42 -6.42
N PRO A 106 -18.63 -5.64 -6.05
CA PRO A 106 -19.65 -5.80 -5.01
C PRO A 106 -19.26 -5.17 -3.67
N ALA A 107 -17.98 -5.27 -3.27
CA ALA A 107 -17.49 -4.64 -2.05
C ALA A 107 -17.49 -3.10 -2.16
N ALA A 108 -17.04 -2.56 -3.29
CA ALA A 108 -17.08 -1.13 -3.54
C ALA A 108 -18.53 -0.60 -3.55
N ASP A 109 -19.45 -1.26 -4.24
CA ASP A 109 -20.87 -0.91 -4.28
C ASP A 109 -21.48 -0.87 -2.85
N LYS A 110 -21.13 -1.84 -2.00
CA LYS A 110 -21.56 -1.86 -0.60
C LYS A 110 -21.11 -0.59 0.14
N LEU A 111 -19.83 -0.24 0.06
CA LEU A 111 -19.30 0.98 0.69
C LEU A 111 -19.98 2.24 0.13
N LEU A 112 -20.09 2.34 -1.20
CA LEU A 112 -20.71 3.48 -1.88
C LEU A 112 -22.20 3.63 -1.55
N SER A 113 -22.90 2.54 -1.21
CA SER A 113 -24.29 2.59 -0.76
C SER A 113 -24.44 3.23 0.63
N GLN A 114 -23.43 3.08 1.49
CA GLN A 114 -23.43 3.53 2.88
C GLN A 114 -22.82 4.92 3.04
N GLU A 115 -21.85 5.26 2.19
CA GLU A 115 -21.01 6.45 2.38
C GLU A 115 -21.24 7.53 1.33
N ARG A 116 -21.07 8.78 1.78
CA ARG A 116 -21.04 9.98 0.93
C ARG A 116 -19.71 10.73 1.06
N ARG A 117 -18.76 10.15 1.80
CA ARG A 117 -17.43 10.68 2.08
C ARG A 117 -16.42 9.53 2.13
N LEU A 118 -15.20 9.76 1.66
CA LEU A 118 -14.05 8.90 1.88
C LEU A 118 -12.79 9.79 1.95
N ASP A 119 -12.22 9.95 3.14
CA ASP A 119 -11.08 10.86 3.37
C ASP A 119 -9.75 10.18 3.06
N ALA A 120 -9.61 8.86 3.26
CA ALA A 120 -8.47 8.16 2.66
C ALA A 120 -8.74 6.68 2.32
N VAL A 121 -8.01 6.22 1.30
CA VAL A 121 -7.90 4.80 0.95
C VAL A 121 -6.46 4.35 1.12
N VAL A 122 -6.25 3.37 1.99
CA VAL A 122 -4.94 2.80 2.28
C VAL A 122 -4.87 1.38 1.72
N HIS A 123 -4.23 1.24 0.56
CA HIS A 123 -3.97 -0.05 -0.08
C HIS A 123 -2.81 -0.77 0.61
N ASN A 124 -3.05 -1.19 1.85
CA ASN A 124 -2.06 -1.83 2.71
C ASN A 124 -1.91 -3.33 2.44
N ALA A 125 -2.97 -4.01 2.02
CA ALA A 125 -2.94 -5.45 1.77
C ALA A 125 -1.85 -5.84 0.77
N GLY A 126 -1.18 -6.96 1.05
CA GLY A 126 -0.30 -7.59 0.09
C GLY A 126 0.16 -8.97 0.52
N VAL A 127 0.68 -9.71 -0.45
CA VAL A 127 1.38 -10.98 -0.25
C VAL A 127 2.86 -10.81 -0.57
N MET A 128 3.71 -11.59 0.11
CA MET A 128 5.16 -11.57 -0.06
C MET A 128 5.69 -13.00 -0.01
N ALA A 129 6.70 -13.28 -0.84
CA ALA A 129 7.43 -14.55 -0.86
C ALA A 129 6.53 -15.79 -1.00
N VAL A 130 5.33 -15.66 -1.57
CA VAL A 130 4.42 -16.79 -1.79
C VAL A 130 4.94 -17.69 -2.93
N PRO A 131 4.57 -18.99 -2.95
CA PRO A 131 5.00 -19.90 -4.00
C PRO A 131 4.75 -19.37 -5.41
N THR A 132 5.75 -19.48 -6.29
CA THR A 132 5.68 -18.95 -7.66
C THR A 132 4.64 -19.65 -8.55
N SER A 133 4.12 -20.80 -8.13
CA SER A 133 3.03 -21.53 -8.79
C SER A 133 1.66 -20.92 -8.51
N TRP A 134 1.51 -20.13 -7.44
CA TRP A 134 0.23 -19.53 -7.10
C TRP A 134 -0.13 -18.42 -8.09
N ARG A 135 -1.43 -18.31 -8.39
CA ARG A 135 -2.00 -17.37 -9.35
C ARG A 135 -3.24 -16.72 -8.76
N SER A 136 -3.52 -15.50 -9.20
CA SER A 136 -4.81 -14.85 -8.96
C SER A 136 -5.93 -15.57 -9.72
N ALA A 137 -7.19 -15.29 -9.40
CA ALA A 137 -8.34 -15.88 -10.09
C ALA A 137 -8.32 -15.58 -11.60
N GLN A 138 -7.79 -14.42 -12.00
CA GLN A 138 -7.63 -14.01 -13.41
C GLN A 138 -6.33 -14.52 -14.06
N GLY A 139 -5.62 -15.44 -13.39
CA GLY A 139 -4.43 -16.13 -13.90
C GLY A 139 -3.13 -15.33 -13.83
N TRP A 140 -3.11 -14.21 -13.09
CA TRP A 140 -1.91 -13.39 -12.93
C TRP A 140 -0.96 -13.98 -11.90
N GLU A 141 0.33 -13.71 -12.05
CA GLU A 141 1.31 -13.87 -10.97
C GLU A 141 0.77 -13.22 -9.68
N LEU A 142 0.76 -13.98 -8.58
CA LEU A 142 -0.06 -13.65 -7.42
C LEU A 142 0.34 -12.35 -6.72
N HIS A 143 1.64 -12.00 -6.67
CA HIS A 143 2.06 -10.72 -6.09
C HIS A 143 1.55 -9.56 -6.94
N PHE A 144 1.68 -9.64 -8.26
CA PHE A 144 1.20 -8.59 -9.16
C PHE A 144 -0.34 -8.48 -9.12
N GLY A 145 -1.05 -9.62 -9.18
CA GLY A 145 -2.51 -9.65 -9.07
C GLY A 145 -3.03 -9.04 -7.77
N THR A 146 -2.46 -9.46 -6.63
CA THR A 146 -2.95 -9.06 -5.30
C THR A 146 -2.46 -7.67 -4.88
N ASN A 147 -1.20 -7.34 -5.14
CA ASN A 147 -0.58 -6.12 -4.62
C ASN A 147 -0.77 -4.92 -5.54
N VAL A 148 -1.13 -5.14 -6.82
CA VAL A 148 -1.20 -4.09 -7.85
C VAL A 148 -2.57 -4.05 -8.53
N LEU A 149 -2.98 -5.14 -9.21
CA LEU A 149 -4.23 -5.14 -9.99
C LEU A 149 -5.46 -4.97 -9.10
N GLY A 150 -5.55 -5.73 -8.00
CA GLY A 150 -6.66 -5.60 -7.04
C GLY A 150 -6.80 -4.17 -6.49
N PRO A 151 -5.76 -3.60 -5.86
CA PRO A 151 -5.76 -2.21 -5.39
C PRO A 151 -6.15 -1.20 -6.46
N PHE A 152 -5.64 -1.37 -7.68
CA PHE A 152 -5.97 -0.50 -8.81
C PHE A 152 -7.46 -0.54 -9.16
N VAL A 153 -8.05 -1.74 -9.30
CA VAL A 153 -9.49 -1.90 -9.58
C VAL A 153 -10.33 -1.32 -8.45
N LEU A 154 -9.99 -1.61 -7.19
CA LEU A 154 -10.68 -1.04 -6.03
C LEU A 154 -10.63 0.49 -6.05
N GLN A 155 -9.47 1.07 -6.33
CA GLN A 155 -9.31 2.52 -6.41
C GLN A 155 -10.19 3.14 -7.50
N ARG A 156 -10.28 2.51 -8.68
CA ARG A 156 -11.12 3.01 -9.78
C ARG A 156 -12.59 3.11 -9.38
N HIS A 157 -13.13 2.11 -8.69
CA HIS A 157 -14.52 2.15 -8.22
C HIS A 157 -14.77 3.23 -7.16
N LEU A 158 -13.77 3.55 -6.34
CA LEU A 158 -13.88 4.55 -5.27
C LEU A 158 -13.53 5.97 -5.71
N GLN A 159 -13.01 6.14 -6.92
CA GLN A 159 -12.41 7.39 -7.38
C GLN A 159 -13.38 8.57 -7.33
N ASN A 160 -14.60 8.40 -7.82
CA ASN A 160 -15.60 9.46 -7.84
C ASN A 160 -15.96 9.92 -6.41
N LEU A 161 -16.03 9.00 -5.45
CA LEU A 161 -16.33 9.36 -4.06
C LEU A 161 -15.22 10.22 -3.44
N LEU A 162 -13.96 9.95 -3.75
CA LEU A 162 -12.83 10.78 -3.31
C LEU A 162 -12.89 12.19 -3.92
N VAL A 163 -13.18 12.28 -5.23
CA VAL A 163 -13.35 13.58 -5.92
C VAL A 163 -14.49 14.39 -5.31
N GLU A 164 -15.63 13.76 -5.03
CA GLU A 164 -16.74 14.41 -4.32
C GLU A 164 -16.34 14.85 -2.91
N THR A 165 -15.56 14.01 -2.20
CA THR A 165 -15.08 14.32 -0.85
C THR A 165 -14.19 15.57 -0.81
N VAL A 166 -13.31 15.77 -1.81
CA VAL A 166 -12.43 16.94 -1.85
C VAL A 166 -13.20 18.25 -1.84
N LYS A 167 -14.40 18.30 -2.44
CA LYS A 167 -15.20 19.53 -2.55
C LYS A 167 -15.56 20.18 -1.21
N PHE A 168 -15.58 19.39 -0.13
CA PHE A 168 -15.93 19.85 1.22
C PHE A 168 -14.96 19.39 2.31
N ALA A 169 -13.93 18.62 1.96
CA ALA A 169 -12.87 18.25 2.89
C ALA A 169 -11.87 19.42 3.08
N PRO A 170 -11.19 19.49 4.23
CA PRO A 170 -10.05 20.39 4.38
C PRO A 170 -9.04 20.18 3.25
N LYS A 171 -8.37 21.26 2.85
CA LYS A 171 -7.31 21.21 1.85
C LYS A 171 -6.26 20.16 2.24
N ASP A 172 -5.80 19.39 1.25
CA ASP A 172 -4.71 18.39 1.37
C ASP A 172 -5.01 17.23 2.35
N SER A 173 -6.29 17.01 2.69
CA SER A 173 -6.69 15.94 3.61
C SER A 173 -7.18 14.66 2.93
N VAL A 174 -7.51 14.69 1.63
CA VAL A 174 -8.02 13.51 0.92
C VAL A 174 -6.87 12.73 0.29
N ARG A 175 -6.69 11.45 0.67
CA ARG A 175 -5.46 10.70 0.34
C ARG A 175 -5.69 9.30 -0.22
N VAL A 176 -4.77 8.87 -1.08
CA VAL A 176 -4.67 7.49 -1.58
C VAL A 176 -3.24 6.97 -1.36
N LEU A 177 -3.12 5.86 -0.65
CA LEU A 177 -1.82 5.28 -0.31
C LEU A 177 -1.66 3.94 -1.02
N PHE A 178 -0.59 3.79 -1.80
CA PHE A 178 -0.19 2.51 -2.41
C PHE A 178 1.10 2.00 -1.75
N LEU A 179 0.98 1.01 -0.86
CA LEU A 179 2.11 0.58 -0.04
C LEU A 179 3.24 -0.06 -0.85
N SER A 180 4.44 0.48 -0.64
CA SER A 180 5.70 0.00 -1.19
C SER A 180 6.50 -0.79 -0.14
N SER A 181 7.79 -0.97 -0.39
CA SER A 181 8.76 -1.66 0.46
C SER A 181 10.16 -1.25 0.03
N ILE A 182 11.14 -1.37 0.93
CA ILE A 182 12.57 -1.27 0.56
C ILE A 182 12.95 -2.22 -0.59
N CYS A 183 12.23 -3.35 -0.73
CA CYS A 183 12.41 -4.29 -1.84
C CYS A 183 12.14 -3.65 -3.22
N ALA A 184 11.39 -2.54 -3.30
CA ALA A 184 11.17 -1.83 -4.57
C ALA A 184 12.48 -1.38 -5.23
N HIS A 185 13.55 -1.16 -4.46
CA HIS A 185 14.87 -0.83 -5.01
C HIS A 185 15.52 -2.00 -5.79
N VAL A 186 15.04 -3.23 -5.61
CA VAL A 186 15.52 -4.45 -6.30
C VAL A 186 14.73 -4.74 -7.59
N ALA A 187 13.72 -3.92 -7.92
CA ALA A 187 12.91 -4.07 -9.12
C ALA A 187 13.74 -3.95 -10.42
N PRO A 188 13.21 -4.41 -11.58
CA PRO A 188 13.86 -4.24 -12.89
C PRO A 188 14.30 -2.81 -13.18
N ALA A 189 15.24 -2.62 -14.11
CA ALA A 189 15.58 -1.29 -14.61
C ALA A 189 14.33 -0.57 -15.15
N GLY A 190 14.17 0.71 -14.83
CA GLY A 190 12.94 1.48 -15.14
C GLY A 190 11.73 1.10 -14.28
N GLY A 191 11.87 0.14 -13.35
CA GLY A 191 10.85 -0.26 -12.38
C GLY A 191 9.90 -1.35 -12.88
N ILE A 192 9.31 -1.18 -14.07
CA ILE A 192 8.34 -2.11 -14.64
C ILE A 192 8.93 -2.87 -15.82
N ASN A 193 8.94 -4.20 -15.74
CA ASN A 193 9.21 -5.05 -16.89
C ASN A 193 7.89 -5.43 -17.56
N TYR A 194 7.57 -4.77 -18.68
CA TYR A 194 6.33 -4.96 -19.44
C TYR A 194 6.21 -6.37 -20.03
N LYS A 195 7.31 -6.93 -20.54
CA LYS A 195 7.33 -8.30 -21.07
C LYS A 195 6.92 -9.33 -20.01
N ASN A 196 7.29 -9.11 -18.75
CA ASN A 196 6.89 -10.00 -17.66
C ASN A 196 5.39 -9.90 -17.36
N ILE A 197 4.86 -8.67 -17.25
CA ILE A 197 3.45 -8.49 -16.92
C ILE A 197 2.55 -8.91 -18.10
N GLU A 198 2.93 -8.67 -19.36
CA GLU A 198 2.19 -9.14 -20.54
C GLU A 198 2.05 -10.67 -20.58
N ASN A 199 3.08 -11.40 -20.14
CA ASN A 199 3.03 -12.86 -20.03
C ASN A 199 2.28 -13.35 -18.77
N LYS A 200 1.59 -12.45 -18.06
CA LYS A 200 0.95 -12.69 -16.75
C LYS A 200 1.91 -13.34 -15.74
N GLY A 201 3.22 -13.14 -15.90
CA GLY A 201 4.23 -13.97 -15.27
C GLY A 201 5.63 -13.40 -15.37
N ILE A 202 6.30 -13.29 -14.22
CA ILE A 202 7.71 -12.93 -14.15
C ILE A 202 8.54 -14.23 -14.27
N PRO A 203 9.40 -14.38 -15.29
CA PRO A 203 10.25 -15.55 -15.46
C PRO A 203 11.25 -15.64 -14.31
N PRO A 204 11.69 -16.87 -13.95
CA PRO A 204 12.71 -17.06 -12.92
C PRO A 204 14.00 -16.34 -13.34
N LEU A 205 14.56 -15.53 -12.44
CA LEU A 205 15.85 -14.84 -12.64
C LEU A 205 17.01 -15.77 -12.31
N SER A 206 16.78 -16.70 -11.40
CA SER A 206 17.75 -17.69 -10.98
C SER A 206 16.97 -18.92 -10.58
N HIS A 207 17.37 -20.12 -11.01
CA HIS A 207 16.77 -21.37 -10.51
C HIS A 207 17.08 -21.62 -9.00
N ILE A 208 17.46 -20.58 -8.26
CA ILE A 208 17.73 -20.60 -6.83
C ILE A 208 16.39 -20.42 -6.09
N PRO A 209 15.94 -21.42 -5.32
CA PRO A 209 14.69 -21.35 -4.58
C PRO A 209 14.60 -20.10 -3.70
N GLY A 210 13.49 -19.37 -3.80
CA GLY A 210 13.18 -18.19 -2.99
C GLY A 210 13.69 -16.86 -3.55
N VAL A 211 14.77 -16.81 -4.34
CA VAL A 211 15.25 -15.54 -4.93
C VAL A 211 14.21 -14.96 -5.89
N ASP A 212 13.58 -15.82 -6.69
CA ASP A 212 12.56 -15.40 -7.65
C ASP A 212 11.31 -14.79 -6.98
N THR A 213 10.90 -15.29 -5.82
CA THR A 213 9.70 -14.77 -5.14
C THR A 213 9.92 -13.35 -4.62
N TYR A 214 11.13 -13.05 -4.13
CA TYR A 214 11.51 -11.70 -3.73
C TYR A 214 11.58 -10.73 -4.91
N PHE A 215 12.05 -11.16 -6.08
CA PHE A 215 12.06 -10.28 -7.25
C PHE A 215 10.65 -9.98 -7.76
N LYS A 216 9.75 -10.97 -7.75
CA LYS A 216 8.33 -10.78 -8.09
C LYS A 216 7.66 -9.78 -7.16
N TYR A 217 7.89 -9.96 -5.87
CA TYR A 217 7.44 -9.02 -4.85
C TYR A 217 8.05 -7.62 -5.04
N ALA A 218 9.36 -7.51 -5.28
CA ALA A 218 10.06 -6.25 -5.53
C ALA A 218 9.45 -5.48 -6.71
N GLN A 219 9.18 -6.15 -7.83
CA GLN A 219 8.50 -5.53 -8.98
C GLN A 219 7.09 -5.07 -8.60
N SER A 220 6.32 -5.85 -7.82
CA SER A 220 4.99 -5.43 -7.35
C SER A 220 5.02 -4.19 -6.44
N LYS A 221 6.03 -4.07 -5.57
CA LYS A 221 6.16 -2.91 -4.68
C LYS A 221 6.69 -1.67 -5.38
N CYS A 222 7.59 -1.85 -6.35
CA CYS A 222 7.94 -0.78 -7.28
C CYS A 222 6.73 -0.33 -8.10
N ALA A 223 5.88 -1.25 -8.55
CA ALA A 223 4.66 -0.92 -9.27
C ALA A 223 3.72 -0.05 -8.46
N ASN A 224 3.59 -0.27 -7.15
CA ASN A 224 2.81 0.61 -6.26
C ASN A 224 3.38 2.03 -6.19
N THR A 225 4.69 2.19 -6.22
CA THR A 225 5.31 3.52 -6.26
C THR A 225 5.12 4.23 -7.60
N VAL A 226 5.27 3.50 -8.72
CA VAL A 226 4.99 4.02 -10.07
C VAL A 226 3.50 4.38 -10.19
N LEU A 227 2.62 3.57 -9.61
CA LEU A 227 1.17 3.78 -9.57
C LEU A 227 0.80 5.03 -8.76
N ALA A 228 1.41 5.25 -7.59
CA ALA A 228 1.18 6.47 -6.81
C ALA A 228 1.58 7.74 -7.60
N LYS A 229 2.72 7.69 -8.32
CA LYS A 229 3.12 8.77 -9.24
C LYS A 229 2.15 8.96 -10.40
N GLY A 230 1.72 7.86 -11.03
CA GLY A 230 0.75 7.90 -12.13
C GLY A 230 -0.60 8.46 -11.68
N TYR A 231 -1.06 8.09 -10.48
CA TYR A 231 -2.25 8.65 -9.85
C TYR A 231 -2.09 10.15 -9.62
N ALA A 232 -0.98 10.57 -9.00
CA ALA A 232 -0.69 11.97 -8.73
C ALA A 232 -0.70 12.82 -10.00
N GLU A 233 -0.19 12.29 -11.11
CA GLU A 233 -0.19 12.97 -12.41
C GLU A 233 -1.59 12.97 -13.05
N LYS A 234 -2.29 11.83 -13.06
CA LYS A 234 -3.63 11.65 -13.65
C LYS A 234 -4.68 12.51 -12.96
N TYR A 235 -4.59 12.65 -11.64
CA TYR A 235 -5.58 13.35 -10.80
C TYR A 235 -5.03 14.64 -10.17
N LYS A 236 -3.96 15.23 -10.72
CA LYS A 236 -3.29 16.43 -10.18
C LYS A 236 -4.23 17.61 -9.90
N ASP A 237 -5.27 17.76 -10.71
CA ASP A 237 -6.21 18.89 -10.62
C ASP A 237 -7.40 18.62 -9.67
N THR A 238 -7.46 17.43 -9.06
CA THR A 238 -8.56 17.04 -8.16
C THR A 238 -8.35 17.46 -6.71
N GLY A 239 -7.12 17.79 -6.32
CA GLY A 239 -6.74 18.02 -4.92
C GLY A 239 -6.52 16.74 -4.09
N ILE A 240 -6.66 15.55 -4.68
CA ILE A 240 -6.34 14.28 -4.02
C ILE A 240 -4.82 14.07 -4.00
N ILE A 241 -4.28 13.68 -2.85
CA ILE A 241 -2.86 13.36 -2.71
C ILE A 241 -2.66 11.85 -2.75
N ALA A 242 -1.81 11.37 -3.66
CA ALA A 242 -1.35 9.99 -3.68
C ALA A 242 0.11 9.87 -3.25
N VAL A 243 0.41 8.96 -2.32
CA VAL A 243 1.78 8.68 -1.88
C VAL A 243 2.03 7.19 -1.75
N SER A 244 3.30 6.80 -1.71
CA SER A 244 3.70 5.40 -1.63
C SER A 244 4.55 5.13 -0.39
N PRO A 245 3.93 4.74 0.74
CA PRO A 245 4.66 4.47 1.97
C PRO A 245 5.30 3.09 1.97
N ASN A 246 6.56 3.02 2.40
CA ASN A 246 7.24 1.82 2.83
C ASN A 246 7.15 1.76 4.37
N PRO A 247 6.37 0.81 4.94
CA PRO A 247 6.13 0.75 6.38
C PRO A 247 7.33 0.23 7.17
N GLY A 248 8.45 -0.12 6.51
CA GLY A 248 9.68 -0.57 7.16
C GLY A 248 9.76 -2.07 7.41
N ASN A 249 10.87 -2.49 8.02
CA ASN A 249 11.15 -3.89 8.31
C ASN A 249 10.46 -4.28 9.61
N LEU A 250 9.36 -5.04 9.52
CA LEU A 250 8.50 -5.29 10.67
C LEU A 250 8.26 -6.78 10.91
N LYS A 251 8.09 -7.15 12.18
CA LYS A 251 7.55 -8.47 12.56
C LYS A 251 6.07 -8.52 12.19
N THR A 252 5.78 -8.98 10.97
CA THR A 252 4.41 -9.20 10.49
C THR A 252 4.25 -10.62 9.95
N ASP A 253 3.00 -11.04 9.93
CA ASP A 253 2.48 -12.26 9.31
C ASP A 253 2.87 -12.43 7.83
N LEU A 254 3.36 -11.36 7.18
CA LEU A 254 3.86 -11.33 5.82
C LEU A 254 5.12 -12.20 5.65
N MET A 255 5.87 -12.48 6.72
CA MET A 255 7.10 -13.28 6.68
C MET A 255 6.90 -14.80 6.71
N ARG A 256 5.66 -15.30 6.75
CA ARG A 256 5.38 -16.73 6.98
C ARG A 256 6.01 -17.70 5.95
N TYR A 257 6.40 -17.20 4.78
CA TYR A 257 7.04 -17.96 3.70
C TYR A 257 8.49 -17.53 3.39
N SER A 258 9.11 -16.65 4.19
CA SER A 258 10.50 -16.20 3.94
C SER A 258 11.53 -17.29 4.19
N LEU A 259 12.65 -17.28 3.44
CA LEU A 259 13.83 -18.10 3.73
C LEU A 259 14.29 -17.88 5.19
N PRO A 260 14.76 -18.92 5.91
CA PRO A 260 15.20 -18.77 7.30
C PRO A 260 16.60 -18.13 7.38
N LEU A 261 16.74 -16.87 6.99
CA LEU A 261 17.91 -16.04 7.36
C LEU A 261 17.71 -15.54 8.80
N LYS A 262 17.65 -16.50 9.74
CA LYS A 262 17.30 -16.31 11.16
C LYS A 262 18.29 -15.45 11.97
N ILE A 263 19.44 -15.07 11.42
CA ILE A 263 20.53 -14.44 12.20
C ILE A 263 20.69 -12.94 11.89
N PHE A 264 20.51 -12.51 10.63
CA PHE A 264 20.61 -11.08 10.26
C PHE A 264 19.26 -10.36 10.17
N GLY A 265 18.17 -11.08 9.84
CA GLY A 265 16.84 -10.47 9.72
C GLY A 265 16.27 -10.00 11.06
N TRP A 266 16.57 -10.67 12.18
CA TRP A 266 15.98 -10.38 13.49
C TRP A 266 16.43 -9.03 14.10
N MET A 267 17.56 -8.49 13.65
CA MET A 267 18.17 -7.25 14.17
C MET A 267 17.54 -5.96 13.58
N PHE A 268 16.74 -6.09 12.51
CA PHE A 268 16.12 -4.96 11.80
C PHE A 268 14.58 -4.99 11.83
N LEU A 269 13.96 -5.93 12.55
CA LEU A 269 12.51 -6.08 12.59
C LEU A 269 11.90 -5.31 13.78
N TYR A 270 11.14 -4.26 13.48
CA TYR A 270 10.42 -3.47 14.47
C TYR A 270 9.01 -4.02 14.73
N PRO A 271 8.39 -3.69 15.89
CA PRO A 271 6.98 -3.94 16.14
C PRO A 271 6.08 -3.33 15.04
N ALA A 272 4.99 -4.01 14.68
CA ALA A 272 4.05 -3.57 13.63
C ALA A 272 3.53 -2.13 13.84
N ARG A 273 3.41 -1.69 15.10
CA ARG A 273 3.07 -0.30 15.48
C ARG A 273 3.89 0.74 14.71
N TYR A 274 5.20 0.55 14.55
CA TYR A 274 6.05 1.54 13.88
C TYR A 274 5.75 1.66 12.37
N GLY A 275 5.38 0.55 11.72
CA GLY A 275 4.85 0.62 10.36
C GLY A 275 3.55 1.39 10.31
N GLY A 276 2.68 1.17 11.32
CA GLY A 276 1.44 1.91 11.48
C GLY A 276 1.68 3.41 11.57
N LEU A 277 2.77 3.84 12.22
CA LEU A 277 3.17 5.26 12.27
C LEU A 277 3.60 5.83 10.91
N THR A 278 4.25 5.03 10.05
CA THR A 278 4.59 5.50 8.70
C THR A 278 3.35 5.67 7.84
N GLU A 279 2.40 4.74 7.94
CA GLU A 279 1.11 4.86 7.26
C GLU A 279 0.25 5.98 7.86
N LEU A 280 0.28 6.17 9.17
CA LEU A 280 -0.39 7.27 9.86
C LEU A 280 0.13 8.63 9.40
N TYR A 281 1.46 8.79 9.35
CA TYR A 281 2.10 9.99 8.81
C TYR A 281 1.67 10.23 7.36
N ALA A 282 1.73 9.20 6.50
CA ALA A 282 1.30 9.31 5.11
C ALA A 282 -0.20 9.65 4.99
N THR A 283 -1.04 9.17 5.90
CA THR A 283 -2.49 9.36 5.89
C THR A 283 -2.92 10.74 6.43
N LEU A 284 -2.25 11.28 7.46
CA LEU A 284 -2.76 12.43 8.20
C LEU A 284 -1.78 13.57 8.41
N SER A 285 -0.47 13.36 8.20
CA SER A 285 0.52 14.41 8.50
C SER A 285 0.27 15.64 7.61
N PRO A 286 0.21 16.86 8.19
CA PRO A 286 0.11 18.10 7.41
C PRO A 286 1.37 18.39 6.58
N GLU A 287 2.49 17.71 6.83
CA GLU A 287 3.71 17.82 6.02
C GLU A 287 3.55 17.20 4.62
N ILE A 288 2.51 16.39 4.41
CA ILE A 288 2.15 15.82 3.11
C ILE A 288 1.08 16.70 2.47
N ASP A 289 1.53 17.71 1.75
CA ASP A 289 0.71 18.61 0.94
C ASP A 289 0.81 18.27 -0.57
N GLN A 290 0.16 19.06 -1.44
CA GLN A 290 0.25 18.85 -2.90
C GLN A 290 1.68 18.86 -3.44
N SER A 291 2.63 19.57 -2.81
CA SER A 291 4.03 19.59 -3.25
C SER A 291 4.72 18.23 -3.07
N LYS A 292 4.14 17.36 -2.24
CA LYS A 292 4.59 15.98 -1.97
C LYS A 292 3.74 14.93 -2.69
N ASN A 293 2.82 15.32 -3.56
CA ASN A 293 2.00 14.39 -4.32
C ASN A 293 2.88 13.51 -5.23
N GLY A 294 2.66 12.19 -5.20
CA GLY A 294 3.48 11.19 -5.88
C GLY A 294 4.81 10.86 -5.19
N SER A 295 5.00 11.24 -3.93
CA SER A 295 6.23 10.95 -3.17
C SER A 295 6.26 9.55 -2.55
N VAL A 296 7.48 9.09 -2.24
CA VAL A 296 7.73 7.89 -1.43
C VAL A 296 7.89 8.30 0.02
N ILE A 297 7.26 7.57 0.92
CA ILE A 297 7.41 7.76 2.37
C ILE A 297 8.22 6.59 2.93
N ILE A 298 9.28 6.85 3.67
CA ILE A 298 10.15 5.85 4.30
C ILE A 298 10.02 5.89 5.84
N PRO A 299 10.46 4.83 6.54
CA PRO A 299 10.39 4.76 7.99
C PRO A 299 11.14 5.88 8.73
N TRP A 300 10.64 6.44 9.84
CA TRP A 300 9.25 6.45 10.29
C TRP A 300 8.60 7.76 9.85
N GLY A 301 7.83 7.73 8.76
CA GLY A 301 7.12 8.91 8.26
C GLY A 301 8.05 10.02 7.78
N ARG A 302 8.87 9.75 6.77
CA ARG A 302 9.76 10.76 6.15
C ARG A 302 9.68 10.67 4.64
N ILE A 303 9.82 11.78 3.93
CA ILE A 303 9.98 11.72 2.47
C ILE A 303 11.29 10.99 2.15
N GLY A 304 11.19 9.94 1.35
CA GLY A 304 12.32 9.11 0.95
C GLY A 304 12.63 9.19 -0.54
N PRO A 305 13.85 8.79 -0.93
CA PRO A 305 14.24 8.78 -2.32
C PRO A 305 13.63 7.59 -3.06
N MET A 306 13.26 7.82 -4.31
CA MET A 306 12.99 6.76 -5.29
C MET A 306 14.25 6.53 -6.12
N ARG A 307 14.47 5.30 -6.62
CA ARG A 307 15.62 4.98 -7.47
C ARG A 307 15.60 5.85 -8.74
N SER A 308 16.73 6.45 -9.10
CA SER A 308 16.82 7.52 -10.09
C SER A 308 16.33 7.12 -11.49
N ASP A 309 16.64 5.90 -11.93
CA ASP A 309 16.17 5.36 -13.22
C ASP A 309 14.64 5.21 -13.27
N ILE A 310 14.00 4.94 -12.13
CA ILE A 310 12.55 4.84 -12.06
C ILE A 310 11.93 6.23 -12.04
N VAL A 311 12.57 7.20 -11.36
CA VAL A 311 12.16 8.62 -11.42
C VAL A 311 12.24 9.14 -12.86
N GLU A 312 13.35 8.87 -13.55
CA GLU A 312 13.52 9.22 -14.96
C GLU A 312 12.44 8.59 -15.85
N ASN A 313 12.19 7.28 -15.68
CA ASN A 313 11.11 6.60 -16.41
C ASN A 313 9.73 7.24 -16.13
N CYS A 314 9.40 7.55 -14.87
CA CYS A 314 8.15 8.20 -14.52
C CYS A 314 8.04 9.60 -15.16
N ASN A 315 9.10 10.41 -15.10
CA ASN A 315 9.13 11.76 -15.68
C ASN A 315 9.02 11.75 -17.21
N ASN A 316 9.44 10.66 -17.86
CA ASN A 316 9.30 10.45 -19.30
C ASN A 316 7.95 9.81 -19.68
N GLY A 317 6.90 9.95 -18.85
CA GLY A 317 5.56 9.45 -19.10
C GLY A 317 5.34 7.97 -18.75
N GLY A 318 6.35 7.29 -18.20
CA GLY A 318 6.26 5.87 -17.82
C GLY A 318 5.23 5.58 -16.72
N ALA A 319 4.90 6.57 -15.89
CA ALA A 319 3.89 6.43 -14.85
C ALA A 319 2.46 6.38 -15.43
N LEU A 320 2.12 7.31 -16.33
CA LEU A 320 0.84 7.29 -17.05
C LEU A 320 0.74 6.10 -18.01
N LYS A 321 1.83 5.73 -18.70
CA LYS A 321 1.86 4.49 -19.50
C LYS A 321 1.49 3.26 -18.66
N PHE A 322 2.01 3.17 -17.44
CA PHE A 322 1.68 2.06 -16.54
C PHE A 322 0.23 2.12 -16.06
N TRP A 323 -0.27 3.32 -15.76
CA TRP A 323 -1.68 3.56 -15.43
C TRP A 323 -2.61 3.07 -16.54
N ASP A 324 -2.38 3.52 -17.77
CA ASP A 324 -3.22 3.18 -18.93
C ASP A 324 -3.15 1.67 -19.22
N TRP A 325 -1.98 1.05 -19.06
CA TRP A 325 -1.83 -0.41 -19.16
C TRP A 325 -2.69 -1.13 -18.12
N LEU A 326 -2.71 -0.66 -16.86
CA LEU A 326 -3.57 -1.22 -15.83
C LEU A 326 -5.05 -1.03 -16.17
N GLU A 327 -5.45 0.14 -16.71
CA GLU A 327 -6.83 0.37 -17.15
C GLU A 327 -7.24 -0.64 -18.20
N GLU A 328 -6.45 -0.79 -19.27
CA GLU A 328 -6.67 -1.73 -20.38
C GLU A 328 -6.85 -3.18 -19.89
N HIS A 329 -5.95 -3.63 -19.00
CA HIS A 329 -5.93 -5.02 -18.54
C HIS A 329 -6.96 -5.33 -17.43
N THR A 330 -7.70 -4.32 -16.98
CA THR A 330 -8.72 -4.45 -15.93
C THR A 330 -10.08 -3.90 -16.31
N GLN A 331 -10.32 -3.49 -17.57
CA GLN A 331 -11.58 -2.86 -18.00
C GLN A 331 -12.85 -3.67 -17.69
N GLY A 332 -12.75 -5.00 -17.59
CA GLY A 332 -13.88 -5.88 -17.29
C GLY A 332 -14.24 -6.00 -15.80
N PHE A 333 -13.57 -5.28 -14.91
CA PHE A 333 -13.73 -5.41 -13.45
C PHE A 333 -13.98 -4.07 -12.77
#